data_AF-A0A433KA48-F1
#
_entry.id   AF-A0A433KA48-F1
#
_cell.length_a   1.000
_cell.length_b   1.000
_cell.length_c   1.000
_cell.angle_alpha   90.00
_cell.angle_beta   90.00
_cell.angle_gamma   90.00
#
_symmetry.space_group_name_H-M   'P 1'
#
loop_
_entity.id
_entity.type
_entity.pdbx_description
1 polymer ?
#
loop_
_entity_poly.entity_id
_entity_poly.type
_entity_poly.pdbx_seq_one_letter_code
_entity_poly.pdbx_strand_id
1 'polypeptide(L)' 'MSKGINFEQSITELEEIVKQLEKGELSLEDSLKQFEKGIGLARRCQDVLNQAEQKIETLTASHSSSEPNPDEHTSD' A
#
# COMPACT_ATOMS: atom_id res chain seq x y z
N MET A 1 -10.39 14.13 2.11
CA MET A 1 -11.12 13.04 1.44
C MET A 1 -10.21 11.83 1.37
N SER A 2 -10.75 10.66 1.70
CA SER A 2 -10.11 9.47 2.27
C SER A 2 -9.07 8.77 1.36
N LYS A 3 -7.80 8.68 1.81
CA LYS A 3 -6.77 7.81 1.18
C LYS A 3 -7.25 6.36 1.03
N GLY A 4 -8.10 5.88 1.96
CA GLY A 4 -8.72 4.56 1.88
C GLY A 4 -9.69 4.43 0.71
N ILE A 5 -10.49 5.46 0.42
CA ILE A 5 -11.38 5.45 -0.78
C ILE A 5 -10.56 5.36 -2.07
N ASN A 6 -9.38 5.99 -2.13
CA ASN A 6 -8.51 5.89 -3.30
C ASN A 6 -7.87 4.49 -3.48
N PHE A 7 -7.55 3.79 -2.39
CA PHE A 7 -6.99 2.44 -2.46
C PHE A 7 -8.04 1.42 -2.93
N GLU A 8 -9.20 1.40 -2.29
CA GLU A 8 -10.30 0.47 -2.62
C GLU A 8 -10.78 0.65 -4.08
N GLN A 9 -10.79 1.90 -4.57
CA GLN A 9 -11.09 2.17 -5.96
C GLN A 9 -9.99 1.65 -6.91
N SER A 10 -8.72 1.88 -6.56
CA SER A 10 -7.59 1.45 -7.40
C SER A 10 -7.49 -0.07 -7.49
N ILE A 11 -7.76 -0.79 -6.39
CA ILE A 11 -7.74 -2.25 -6.39
C ILE A 11 -8.92 -2.83 -7.16
N THR A 12 -10.13 -2.26 -7.01
CA THR A 12 -11.32 -2.68 -7.76
C THR A 12 -11.09 -2.51 -9.27
N GLU A 13 -10.55 -1.35 -9.68
CA GLU A 13 -10.25 -1.09 -11.09
C GLU A 13 -9.17 -2.02 -11.64
N LEU A 14 -8.17 -2.39 -10.83
CA LEU A 14 -7.15 -3.37 -11.21
C LEU A 14 -7.75 -4.76 -11.43
N GLU A 15 -8.65 -5.21 -10.55
CA GLU A 15 -9.35 -6.49 -10.70
C GLU A 15 -10.20 -6.55 -11.97
N GLU A 16 -10.86 -5.46 -12.32
CA GLU A 16 -11.63 -5.35 -13.57
C GLU A 16 -10.73 -5.46 -14.80
N ILE A 17 -9.57 -4.81 -14.78
CA ILE A 17 -8.57 -4.90 -15.85
C ILE A 17 -8.08 -6.33 -16.02
N VAL A 18 -7.72 -7.01 -14.92
CA VAL A 18 -7.28 -8.40 -14.95
C VAL A 18 -8.36 -9.29 -15.57
N LYS A 19 -9.61 -9.16 -15.11
CA LYS A 19 -10.75 -9.90 -15.69
C LYS A 19 -10.93 -9.65 -17.19
N GLN A 20 -10.73 -8.42 -17.66
CA GLN A 20 -10.85 -8.09 -19.09
C GLN A 20 -9.72 -8.72 -19.91
N LEU A 21 -8.50 -8.69 -19.40
CA LEU A 21 -7.35 -9.32 -20.05
C LEU A 21 -7.47 -10.85 -20.10
N GLU A 22 -7.95 -11.47 -19.02
CA GLU A 22 -8.16 -12.93 -18.94
C GLU A 22 -9.26 -13.43 -19.89
N LYS A 23 -10.27 -12.61 -20.17
CA LYS A 23 -11.31 -12.95 -21.15
C LYS A 23 -10.76 -13.07 -22.58
N GLY A 24 -9.69 -12.34 -22.91
CA GLY A 24 -9.06 -12.41 -24.23
C GLY A 24 -9.90 -11.84 -25.39
N GLU A 25 -10.94 -11.06 -25.10
CA GLU A 25 -11.82 -10.45 -26.12
C GLU A 25 -11.27 -9.11 -26.66
N LEU A 26 -10.22 -8.58 -26.04
CA LEU A 26 -9.61 -7.31 -26.40
C LEU A 26 -8.69 -7.43 -27.62
N SER A 27 -8.62 -6.37 -28.41
CA SER A 27 -7.59 -6.22 -29.42
C SER A 27 -6.19 -6.17 -28.77
N LEU A 28 -5.13 -6.42 -29.53
CA LEU A 28 -3.76 -6.29 -29.02
C LEU A 28 -3.48 -4.88 -28.48
N GLU A 29 -3.92 -3.84 -29.19
CA GLU A 29 -3.71 -2.45 -28.79
C GLU A 29 -4.45 -2.14 -27.49
N ASP A 30 -5.70 -2.59 -27.36
CA ASP A 30 -6.47 -2.39 -26.14
C ASP A 30 -5.92 -3.21 -24.96
N SER A 31 -5.43 -4.43 -25.23
CA SER A 31 -4.76 -5.25 -24.22
C SER A 31 -3.52 -4.56 -23.67
N LEU A 32 -2.72 -3.92 -24.54
CA LEU A 32 -1.54 -3.15 -24.12
C LEU A 32 -1.93 -1.93 -23.27
N LYS A 33 -2.98 -1.19 -23.66
CA LYS A 33 -3.49 -0.05 -22.88
C LYS A 33 -3.99 -0.48 -21.50
N GLN A 34 -4.76 -1.57 -21.43
CA GLN A 34 -5.25 -2.11 -20.16
C GLN A 34 -4.10 -2.61 -19.29
N PHE A 35 -3.10 -3.26 -19.88
CA PHE A 35 -1.90 -3.70 -19.16
C PHE A 35 -1.12 -2.52 -18.56
N GLU A 36 -0.85 -1.47 -19.34
CA GLU A 36 -0.15 -0.27 -18.85
C GLU A 36 -0.91 0.38 -17.70
N LYS A 37 -2.24 0.52 -17.83
CA LYS A 37 -3.12 1.03 -16.79
C LYS A 37 -3.06 0.16 -15.53
N GLY A 38 -3.10 -1.16 -15.68
CA GLY A 38 -2.99 -2.12 -14.58
C GLY A 38 -1.68 -1.97 -13.81
N ILE A 39 -0.54 -1.80 -14.51
CA ILE A 39 0.76 -1.54 -13.88
C ILE A 39 0.74 -0.23 -13.09
N GLY A 40 0.12 0.83 -13.63
CA GLY A 40 -0.03 2.11 -12.92
C GLY A 40 -0.83 1.98 -11.62
N LEU A 41 -1.95 1.27 -11.67
CA LEU A 41 -2.79 1.01 -10.49
C LEU A 41 -2.06 0.17 -9.44
N ALA A 42 -1.38 -0.90 -9.85
CA ALA A 42 -0.61 -1.75 -8.95
C ALA A 42 0.48 -0.97 -8.21
N ARG A 43 1.21 -0.08 -8.91
CA ARG A 43 2.21 0.81 -8.29
C ARG A 43 1.57 1.74 -7.26
N ARG A 44 0.43 2.35 -7.61
CA ARG A 44 -0.29 3.25 -6.70
C ARG A 44 -0.75 2.52 -5.44
N CYS A 45 -1.27 1.29 -5.57
CA CYS A 45 -1.65 0.45 -4.43
C CYS A 45 -0.44 0.19 -3.53
N GLN A 46 0.70 -0.19 -4.11
CA GLN A 46 1.94 -0.42 -3.35
C GLN A 46 2.40 0.83 -2.61
N ASP A 47 2.35 2.01 -3.25
CA ASP A 47 2.75 3.27 -2.61
C ASP A 47 1.86 3.62 -1.41
N VAL A 48 0.56 3.32 -1.49
CA VAL A 48 -0.37 3.54 -0.37
C VAL A 48 -0.06 2.58 0.78
N LEU A 49 0.21 1.31 0.48
CA LEU A 49 0.57 0.31 1.49
C LEU A 49 1.89 0.69 2.20
N ASN A 50 2.92 1.07 1.44
CA ASN A 50 4.21 1.51 2.00
C ASN A 50 4.04 2.72 2.93
N GLN A 51 3.20 3.69 2.55
CA GLN A 51 2.90 4.85 3.40
C GLN A 51 2.15 4.47 4.68
N ALA A 52 1.27 3.46 4.61
CA ALA A 52 0.55 2.97 5.78
C ALA A 52 1.51 2.24 6.73
N GLU A 53 2.40 1.40 6.20
CA GLU A 53 3.43 0.69 6.95
C GLU A 53 4.38 1.67 7.67
N GLN A 54 4.95 2.64 6.93
CA GLN A 54 5.84 3.66 7.52
C GLN A 54 5.16 4.45 8.65
N LYS A 55 3.86 4.72 8.51
CA LYS A 55 3.08 5.39 9.54
C LYS A 55 2.94 4.52 10.79
N ILE A 56 2.70 3.22 10.63
CA ILE A 56 2.64 2.27 11.74
C ILE A 56 4.00 2.20 12.44
N GLU A 57 5.10 2.05 11.70
CA GLU A 57 6.45 2.00 12.25
C GLU A 57 6.77 3.25 13.08
N THR A 58 6.45 4.44 12.56
CA THR A 58 6.69 5.71 13.26
C THR A 58 5.90 5.79 14.56
N LEU A 59 4.64 5.34 14.56
CA LEU A 59 3.79 5.33 15.75
C LEU A 59 4.30 4.33 16.81
N THR A 60 4.75 3.16 16.38
CA THR A 60 5.30 2.13 17.29
C THR A 60 6.65 2.54 17.88
N ALA A 61 7.56 3.12 17.07
CA ALA A 61 8.86 3.60 17.52
C ALA A 61 8.76 4.78 18.51
N SER A 62 7.73 5.62 18.35
CA SER A 62 7.43 6.68 19.31
C SER A 62 6.96 6.14 20.67
N HIS A 63 6.38 4.92 20.69
CA HIS A 63 5.87 4.29 21.90
C HIS A 63 6.97 3.55 22.69
N SER A 64 7.98 3.01 22.02
CA SER A 64 9.11 2.31 22.66
C SER A 64 10.14 3.22 23.34
N SER A 65 10.05 4.54 23.15
CA SER A 65 11.00 5.51 23.73
C SER A 65 10.62 5.96 25.16
N SER A 66 9.62 5.32 25.79
CA SER A 66 9.01 5.76 27.06
C SER A 66 9.16 4.78 28.24
N GLU A 67 10.14 3.86 28.22
CA GLU A 67 10.54 3.15 29.44
C GLU A 67 11.87 3.70 29.96
N PRO A 68 11.86 4.60 30.96
CA PRO A 68 13.05 4.85 31.75
C PRO A 68 13.28 3.61 32.62
N ASN A 69 14.42 2.95 32.41
CA ASN A 69 14.86 1.83 33.25
C ASN A 69 15.14 2.36 34.67
N PRO A 70 14.37 1.99 35.73
CA PRO A 70 14.51 2.65 37.03
C PRO A 70 15.68 2.16 37.90
N ASP A 71 16.42 1.13 37.50
CA ASP A 71 17.34 0.44 38.42
C ASP A 71 18.83 0.58 38.02
N GLU A 72 19.34 1.81 37.99
CA GLU A 72 20.75 2.08 38.35
C GLU A 72 20.80 2.43 39.84
N HIS A 73 20.70 1.41 40.70
CA HIS A 73 21.09 1.57 42.10
C HIS A 73 22.61 1.39 42.17
N THR A 74 23.31 2.52 42.10
CA THR A 74 24.71 2.65 42.48
C THR A 74 24.86 2.15 43.92
N SER A 75 25.48 0.98 44.10
CA SER A 75 25.93 0.52 45.40
C SER A 75 27.18 1.32 45.79
N ASP A 76 27.02 2.21 46.77
CA ASP A 76 28.06 2.67 47.69
C ASP A 76 27.77 2.01 49.05
#